data_AF-X0IDY3-F1
#
_entry.id   AF-X0IDY3-F1
#
_cell.length_a   1.000
_cell.length_b   1.000
_cell.length_c   1.000
_cell.angle_alpha   90.00
_cell.angle_beta   90.00
_cell.angle_gamma   90.00
#
_symmetry.space_group_name_H-M   'P 1'
#
loop_
_entity.id
_entity.type
_entity.pdbx_description
1 polymer ?
#
loop_
_entity_poly.entity_id
_entity_poly.type
_entity_poly.pdbx_seq_one_letter_code
_entity_poly.pdbx_strand_id
1 'polypeptide(L)'
;MIMIFIITILLLAADFYYIKNIAGRRLVGLRWWNEVDPQTGESQWVFESSEPGTKTVNPTDSRFFWLALYIQPMLWVLMAILALVRLQFLWLPLVVIALVLTIMNTLAFSRCDKFSNASSIAGSAFGTGNLAGSLASNMVSNWFSRS
;
A
#
# COMPACT_ATOMS: atom_id res chain seq x y z
N MET A 1 -24.87 25.62 2.11
CA MET A 1 -24.41 24.51 2.96
C MET A 1 -24.37 23.18 2.20
N ILE A 2 -25.47 22.77 1.55
CA ILE A 2 -25.50 21.54 0.73
C ILE A 2 -24.49 21.55 -0.44
N MET A 3 -24.33 22.65 -1.17
CA MET A 3 -23.34 22.71 -2.27
C MET A 3 -21.90 22.49 -1.79
N ILE A 4 -21.51 23.10 -0.65
CA ILE A 4 -20.18 22.86 -0.05
C ILE A 4 -20.00 21.39 0.29
N PHE A 5 -21.04 20.75 0.85
CA PHE A 5 -20.99 19.33 1.21
C PHE A 5 -20.83 18.43 -0.03
N ILE A 6 -21.58 18.70 -1.09
CA ILE A 6 -21.48 17.95 -2.35
C ILE A 6 -20.10 18.13 -2.97
N ILE A 7 -19.62 19.37 -3.08
CA ILE A 7 -18.31 19.69 -3.67
C ILE A 7 -17.20 19.00 -2.85
N THR A 8 -17.24 19.08 -1.53
CA THR A 8 -16.22 18.45 -0.66
C THR A 8 -16.20 16.93 -0.79
N ILE A 9 -17.35 16.26 -0.89
CA ILE A 9 -17.41 14.81 -1.14
C ILE A 9 -16.85 14.46 -2.51
N LEU A 10 -17.21 15.22 -3.56
CA LEU A 10 -16.69 14.99 -4.91
C LEU A 10 -15.17 15.16 -4.98
N LEU A 11 -14.64 16.20 -4.31
CA LEU A 11 -13.18 16.41 -4.21
C LEU A 11 -12.50 15.27 -3.46
N LEU A 12 -13.08 14.80 -2.36
CA LEU A 12 -12.55 13.67 -1.58
C LEU A 12 -12.56 12.37 -2.40
N ALA A 13 -13.61 12.12 -3.18
CA ALA A 13 -13.69 10.97 -4.08
C ALA A 13 -12.66 11.06 -5.21
N ALA A 14 -12.46 12.26 -5.78
CA ALA A 14 -11.45 12.50 -6.80
C ALA A 14 -10.01 12.33 -6.23
N ASP A 15 -9.76 12.84 -5.03
CA ASP A 15 -8.49 12.65 -4.30
C ASP A 15 -8.21 11.17 -4.03
N PHE A 16 -9.21 10.45 -3.51
CA PHE A 16 -9.13 9.00 -3.31
C PHE A 16 -8.82 8.26 -4.62
N TYR A 17 -9.50 8.61 -5.72
CA TYR A 17 -9.27 8.01 -7.03
C TYR A 17 -7.86 8.31 -7.54
N TYR A 18 -7.38 9.54 -7.36
CA TYR A 18 -6.04 9.95 -7.78
C TYR A 18 -4.96 9.16 -7.05
N ILE A 19 -5.05 9.06 -5.72
CA ILE A 19 -4.09 8.31 -4.91
C ILE A 19 -4.12 6.82 -5.29
N LYS A 20 -5.33 6.24 -5.38
CA LYS A 20 -5.49 4.82 -5.69
C LYS A 20 -4.97 4.45 -7.08
N ASN A 21 -5.28 5.25 -8.11
CA ASN A 21 -5.06 4.84 -9.51
C ASN A 21 -3.89 5.53 -10.21
N ILE A 22 -3.52 6.75 -9.82
CA ILE A 22 -2.39 7.46 -10.42
C ILE A 22 -1.16 7.30 -9.52
N ALA A 23 -1.26 7.77 -8.27
CA ALA A 23 -0.12 7.81 -7.36
C ALA A 23 0.41 6.40 -7.04
N GLY A 24 -0.47 5.43 -6.75
CA GLY A 24 -0.08 4.04 -6.51
C GLY A 24 0.70 3.41 -7.67
N ARG A 25 0.25 3.61 -8.91
CA ARG A 25 0.92 3.07 -10.11
C ARG A 25 2.20 3.82 -10.50
N ARG A 26 2.26 5.14 -10.31
CA ARG A 26 3.39 5.97 -10.75
C ARG A 26 4.53 6.03 -9.74
N LEU A 27 4.23 6.13 -8.45
CA LEU A 27 5.23 6.40 -7.41
C LEU A 27 5.75 5.13 -6.75
N VAL A 28 4.89 4.12 -6.56
CA VAL A 28 5.28 2.87 -5.86
C VAL A 28 5.12 1.63 -6.73
N GLY A 29 4.39 1.72 -7.84
CA GLY A 29 4.10 0.56 -8.70
C GLY A 29 3.29 -0.52 -7.99
N LEU A 30 2.55 -0.15 -6.95
CA LEU A 30 1.67 -1.03 -6.18
C LEU A 30 0.24 -0.86 -6.68
N ARG A 31 -0.46 -1.96 -6.85
CA ARG A 31 -1.87 -1.98 -7.24
C ARG A 31 -2.63 -2.94 -6.34
N TRP A 32 -3.78 -2.50 -5.84
CA TRP A 32 -4.66 -3.32 -5.02
C TRP A 32 -6.07 -3.34 -5.60
N TRP A 33 -6.68 -4.53 -5.64
CA TRP A 33 -8.09 -4.72 -5.95
C TRP A 33 -8.67 -5.81 -5.05
N ASN A 34 -9.99 -5.78 -4.87
CA ASN A 34 -10.70 -6.85 -4.21
C ASN A 34 -11.27 -7.76 -5.30
N GLU A 35 -10.89 -9.02 -5.27
CA GLU A 35 -11.39 -10.06 -6.16
C GLU A 35 -12.32 -10.95 -5.33
N VAL A 36 -13.58 -11.05 -5.76
CA VAL A 36 -14.56 -11.92 -5.11
C VAL A 36 -14.59 -13.19 -5.92
N ASP A 37 -14.21 -14.30 -5.30
CA ASP A 37 -14.27 -15.60 -5.95
C ASP A 37 -15.76 -15.95 -6.20
N PRO A 38 -16.18 -16.12 -7.47
CA PRO A 38 -17.57 -16.39 -7.82
C PRO A 38 -18.12 -17.70 -7.25
N GLN A 39 -17.25 -18.63 -6.84
CA GLN A 39 -17.66 -19.97 -6.38
C GLN A 39 -17.75 -20.06 -4.85
N THR A 40 -16.86 -19.40 -4.13
CA THR A 40 -16.82 -19.45 -2.66
C THR A 40 -17.42 -18.20 -2.00
N GLY A 41 -17.56 -17.10 -2.75
CA GLY A 41 -18.00 -15.81 -2.22
C GLY A 41 -16.97 -15.13 -1.32
N GLU A 42 -15.75 -15.67 -1.21
CA GLU A 42 -14.71 -15.07 -0.38
C GLU A 42 -14.08 -13.84 -1.06
N SER A 43 -13.98 -12.75 -0.31
CA SER A 43 -13.34 -11.52 -0.77
C SER A 43 -11.82 -11.60 -0.57
N GLN A 44 -11.07 -11.89 -1.63
CA GLN A 44 -9.62 -11.93 -1.59
C GLN A 44 -9.04 -10.58 -2.00
N TRP A 45 -8.12 -10.05 -1.18
CA TRP A 45 -7.44 -8.78 -1.47
C TRP A 45 -6.17 -9.09 -2.27
N VAL A 46 -6.20 -8.80 -3.57
CA VAL A 46 -5.07 -9.06 -4.48
C VAL A 46 -4.18 -7.82 -4.53
N PHE A 47 -2.91 -8.03 -4.22
CA PHE A 47 -1.88 -6.99 -4.14
C PHE A 47 -0.79 -7.29 -5.16
N GLU A 48 -0.72 -6.50 -6.22
CA GLU A 48 0.30 -6.59 -7.26
C GLU A 48 1.40 -5.56 -6.97
N SER A 49 2.62 -6.05 -6.75
CA SER A 49 3.82 -5.23 -6.65
C SER A 49 4.62 -5.38 -7.94
N SER A 50 4.97 -4.27 -8.58
CA SER A 50 5.85 -4.30 -9.76
C SER A 50 7.18 -4.97 -9.40
N GLU A 51 7.55 -6.00 -10.16
CA GLU A 51 8.69 -6.88 -9.90
C GLU A 51 10.02 -6.09 -9.76
N PRO A 52 10.91 -6.49 -8.82
CA PRO A 52 12.18 -5.78 -8.60
C PRO A 52 13.13 -6.05 -9.77
N GLY A 53 13.06 -5.20 -10.80
CA GLY A 53 13.96 -5.28 -11.97
C GLY A 53 13.47 -4.56 -13.22
N THR A 54 12.17 -4.31 -13.37
CA THR A 54 11.62 -3.66 -14.59
C THR A 54 11.49 -2.13 -14.47
N LYS A 55 11.56 -1.58 -13.25
CA LYS A 55 11.54 -0.13 -13.00
C LYS A 55 12.44 0.21 -11.82
N THR A 56 13.45 1.03 -12.05
CA THR A 56 14.19 1.70 -10.97
C THR A 56 13.26 2.71 -10.30
N VAL A 57 12.44 2.24 -9.35
CA VAL A 57 11.61 3.11 -8.53
C VAL A 57 12.55 4.01 -7.73
N ASN A 58 12.51 5.31 -8.00
CA ASN A 58 13.34 6.27 -7.30
C ASN A 58 12.89 6.31 -5.82
N PRO A 59 13.77 6.05 -4.84
CA PRO A 59 13.39 5.96 -3.43
C PRO A 59 12.75 7.25 -2.89
N THR A 60 13.04 8.39 -3.51
CA THR A 60 12.43 9.68 -3.20
C THR A 60 10.93 9.71 -3.49
N ASP A 61 10.49 9.11 -4.59
CA ASP A 61 9.09 9.17 -5.05
C ASP A 61 8.18 8.32 -4.15
N SER A 62 8.69 7.16 -3.71
CA SER A 62 8.00 6.32 -2.72
C SER A 62 7.86 7.05 -1.37
N ARG A 63 8.90 7.74 -0.90
CA ARG A 63 8.83 8.52 0.36
C ARG A 63 7.78 9.63 0.28
N PHE A 64 7.72 10.36 -0.83
CA PHE A 64 6.68 11.38 -1.03
C PHE A 64 5.28 10.79 -1.08
N PHE A 65 5.10 9.61 -1.69
CA PHE A 65 3.84 8.90 -1.67
C PHE A 65 3.38 8.59 -0.25
N TRP A 66 4.25 7.95 0.55
CA TRP A 66 3.92 7.63 1.95
C TRP A 66 3.65 8.89 2.77
N LEU A 67 4.46 9.93 2.60
CA LEU A 67 4.27 11.20 3.28
C LEU A 67 2.90 11.81 2.94
N ALA A 68 2.52 11.86 1.66
CA ALA A 68 1.22 12.35 1.23
C ALA A 68 0.06 11.49 1.77
N LEU A 69 0.25 10.16 1.80
CA LEU A 69 -0.71 9.19 2.31
C LEU A 69 -0.98 9.37 3.82
N TYR A 70 0.03 9.77 4.60
CA TYR A 70 -0.10 10.01 6.05
C TYR A 70 -0.49 11.45 6.41
N ILE A 71 -0.02 12.46 5.68
CA ILE A 71 -0.36 13.87 5.93
C ILE A 71 -1.86 14.10 5.75
N GLN A 72 -2.46 13.49 4.73
CA GLN A 72 -3.88 13.66 4.40
C GLN A 72 -4.82 13.28 5.57
N PRO A 73 -4.78 12.06 6.13
CA PRO A 73 -5.61 11.71 7.29
C PRO A 73 -5.24 12.54 8.52
N MET A 74 -3.97 12.95 8.69
CA MET A 74 -3.57 13.80 9.81
C MET A 74 -4.25 15.18 9.78
N LEU A 75 -4.35 15.79 8.59
CA LEU A 75 -5.11 17.03 8.37
C LEU A 75 -6.60 16.86 8.68
N TRP A 76 -7.21 15.75 8.25
CA TRP A 76 -8.61 15.45 8.54
C TRP A 76 -8.87 15.19 10.04
N VAL A 77 -7.95 14.53 10.75
CA VAL A 77 -8.02 14.35 12.21
C VAL A 77 -7.92 15.70 12.94
N LEU A 78 -7.01 16.58 12.52
CA LEU A 78 -6.90 17.92 13.09
C LEU A 78 -8.20 18.72 12.89
N MET A 79 -8.76 18.66 11.69
CA MET A 79 -10.09 19.23 11.39
C MET A 79 -11.20 18.59 12.22
N ALA A 80 -11.14 17.28 12.49
CA ALA A 80 -12.08 16.58 13.35
C ALA A 80 -12.07 17.13 14.79
N ILE A 81 -10.87 17.34 15.34
CA ILE A 81 -10.69 17.89 16.70
C ILE A 81 -11.25 19.31 16.77
N LEU A 82 -10.96 20.15 15.77
CA LEU A 82 -11.50 21.50 15.69
C LEU A 82 -13.03 21.51 15.56
N ALA A 83 -13.60 20.60 14.77
CA ALA A 83 -15.05 20.47 14.60
C ALA A 83 -15.74 19.99 15.90
N LEU A 84 -15.09 19.10 16.67
CA LEU A 84 -15.55 18.64 17.98
C LEU A 84 -15.55 19.78 19.01
N VAL A 85 -14.47 20.57 19.08
CA VAL A 85 -14.39 21.74 19.97
C VAL A 85 -15.44 22.81 19.60
N ARG A 86 -15.76 22.94 18.31
CA ARG A 86 -16.77 23.88 17.80
C ARG A 86 -18.22 23.35 17.84
N LEU A 87 -18.47 22.13 18.35
CA LEU A 87 -19.78 21.46 18.43
C LEU A 87 -20.61 21.53 17.13
N GLN A 88 -19.95 21.39 15.97
CA GLN A 88 -20.61 21.45 14.67
C GLN A 88 -21.04 20.04 14.21
N PHE A 89 -22.25 19.60 14.59
CA PHE A 89 -22.76 18.26 14.26
C PHE A 89 -22.91 17.97 12.76
N LEU A 90 -23.08 18.98 11.91
CA LEU A 90 -23.25 18.81 10.47
C LEU A 90 -21.94 18.45 9.74
N TRP A 91 -20.78 18.78 10.32
CA TRP A 91 -19.46 18.50 9.71
C TRP A 91 -18.87 17.16 10.16
N LEU A 92 -19.35 16.63 11.27
CA LEU A 92 -18.90 15.35 11.85
C LEU A 92 -19.05 14.16 10.88
N PRO A 93 -20.20 13.93 10.22
CA PRO A 93 -20.36 12.82 9.29
C PRO A 93 -19.40 12.91 8.09
N LEU A 94 -19.14 14.12 7.60
CA LEU A 94 -18.22 14.34 6.48
C LEU A 94 -16.78 13.96 6.85
N VAL A 95 -16.35 14.38 8.04
CA VAL A 95 -15.03 14.04 8.56
C VAL A 95 -14.90 12.53 8.78
N VAL A 96 -15.94 11.87 9.28
CA VAL A 96 -15.95 10.40 9.45
C VAL A 96 -15.77 9.69 8.11
N ILE A 97 -16.52 10.08 7.07
CA ILE A 97 -16.38 9.49 5.73
C ILE A 97 -14.96 9.70 5.17
N ALA A 98 -14.40 10.91 5.33
CA ALA A 98 -13.03 11.23 4.93
C ALA A 98 -11.99 10.36 5.64
N LEU A 99 -12.13 10.17 6.95
CA LEU A 99 -11.24 9.30 7.73
C LEU A 99 -11.35 7.85 7.28
N VAL A 100 -12.56 7.31 7.09
CA VAL A 100 -12.73 5.92 6.65
C VAL A 100 -12.08 5.68 5.28
N LEU A 101 -12.31 6.58 4.31
CA LEU A 101 -11.74 6.45 2.97
C LEU A 101 -10.21 6.55 2.96
N THR A 102 -9.65 7.50 3.73
CA THR A 102 -8.19 7.69 3.82
C THR A 102 -7.51 6.55 4.57
N ILE A 103 -8.12 6.05 5.66
CA ILE A 103 -7.60 4.91 6.42
C ILE A 103 -7.66 3.63 5.59
N MET A 104 -8.77 3.34 4.92
CA MET A 104 -8.89 2.17 4.02
C MET A 104 -7.79 2.18 2.96
N ASN A 105 -7.56 3.35 2.33
CA ASN A 105 -6.51 3.49 1.31
C ASN A 105 -5.12 3.25 1.91
N THR A 106 -4.85 3.87 3.07
CA THR A 106 -3.56 3.76 3.77
C THR A 106 -3.26 2.33 4.20
N LEU A 107 -4.26 1.62 4.74
CA LEU A 107 -4.11 0.23 5.18
C LEU A 107 -3.90 -0.73 4.02
N ALA A 108 -4.63 -0.54 2.91
CA ALA A 108 -4.47 -1.36 1.71
C ALA A 108 -3.04 -1.24 1.16
N PHE A 109 -2.53 -0.02 0.98
CA PHE A 109 -1.16 0.20 0.53
C PHE A 109 -0.11 -0.26 1.55
N SER A 110 -0.34 -0.05 2.85
CA SER A 110 0.56 -0.55 3.91
C SER A 110 0.68 -2.07 3.91
N ARG A 111 -0.39 -2.79 3.60
CA ARG A 111 -0.34 -4.24 3.41
C ARG A 111 0.42 -4.60 2.15
N CYS A 112 0.14 -3.93 1.01
CA CYS A 112 0.87 -4.16 -0.25
C CYS A 112 2.39 -4.06 -0.07
N ASP A 113 2.85 -3.02 0.63
CA ASP A 113 4.27 -2.75 0.83
C ASP A 113 4.93 -3.80 1.72
N LYS A 114 4.27 -4.20 2.80
CA LYS A 114 4.74 -5.30 3.67
C LYS A 114 4.84 -6.62 2.91
N PHE A 115 3.86 -6.94 2.06
CA PHE A 115 3.91 -8.12 1.20
C PHE A 115 5.00 -8.01 0.13
N SER A 116 5.19 -6.86 -0.50
CA SER A 116 6.26 -6.62 -1.48
C SER A 116 7.66 -6.81 -0.87
N ASN A 117 7.91 -6.23 0.31
CA ASN A 117 9.17 -6.37 1.03
C ASN A 117 9.40 -7.81 1.53
N ALA A 118 8.34 -8.51 1.96
CA ALA A 118 8.44 -9.92 2.33
C ALA A 118 8.76 -10.81 1.13
N SER A 119 8.14 -10.55 -0.04
CA SER A 119 8.39 -11.27 -1.29
C SER A 119 9.80 -11.06 -1.82
N SER A 120 10.35 -9.84 -1.72
CA SER A 120 11.73 -9.55 -2.16
C SER A 120 12.79 -10.17 -1.22
N ILE A 121 12.54 -10.18 0.09
CA ILE A 121 13.37 -10.89 1.07
C ILE A 121 13.27 -12.40 0.88
N ALA A 122 12.08 -12.94 0.62
CA ALA A 122 11.91 -14.36 0.32
C ALA A 122 12.63 -14.73 -0.99
N GLY A 123 12.47 -13.97 -2.06
CA GLY A 123 13.17 -14.22 -3.33
C GLY A 123 14.69 -14.17 -3.21
N SER A 124 15.24 -13.24 -2.42
CA SER A 124 16.69 -13.15 -2.16
C SER A 124 17.19 -14.24 -1.19
N ALA A 125 16.39 -14.65 -0.21
CA ALA A 125 16.71 -15.77 0.69
C ALA A 125 16.62 -17.13 -0.01
N PHE A 126 15.65 -17.34 -0.91
CA PHE A 126 15.56 -18.53 -1.76
C PHE A 126 16.65 -18.56 -2.85
N GLY A 127 17.00 -17.40 -3.43
CA GLY A 127 18.13 -17.28 -4.36
C GLY A 127 19.47 -17.54 -3.68
N THR A 128 19.69 -17.00 -2.47
CA THR A 128 20.90 -17.23 -1.68
C THR A 128 20.94 -18.63 -1.08
N GLY A 129 19.79 -19.19 -0.69
CA GLY A 129 19.67 -20.55 -0.16
C GLY A 129 19.97 -21.63 -1.22
N ASN A 130 19.49 -21.44 -2.46
CA ASN A 130 19.84 -22.32 -3.58
C ASN A 130 21.30 -22.16 -4.03
N LEU A 131 21.84 -20.93 -4.00
CA LEU A 131 23.25 -20.70 -4.33
C LEU A 131 24.19 -21.25 -3.24
N ALA A 132 23.87 -21.04 -1.96
CA ALA A 132 24.62 -21.59 -0.83
C ALA A 132 24.51 -23.12 -0.75
N GLY A 133 23.33 -23.68 -1.06
CA GLY A 133 23.12 -25.12 -1.19
C GLY A 133 23.92 -25.72 -2.36
N SER A 134 23.98 -25.03 -3.50
CA SER A 134 24.79 -25.46 -4.66
C SER A 134 26.30 -25.36 -4.38
N LEU A 135 26.75 -24.29 -3.74
CA LEU A 135 28.16 -24.10 -3.34
C LEU A 135 28.57 -25.13 -2.28
N ALA A 136 27.74 -25.36 -1.25
CA ALA A 136 27.98 -26.36 -0.22
C ALA A 136 27.98 -27.79 -0.80
N SER A 137 27.05 -28.11 -1.71
CA SER A 137 27.00 -29.40 -2.40
C SER A 137 28.26 -29.67 -3.22
N ASN A 138 28.75 -28.67 -3.96
CA ASN A 138 29.99 -28.79 -4.73
C ASN A 138 31.24 -28.91 -3.85
N MET A 139 31.27 -28.26 -2.69
CA MET A 139 32.38 -28.38 -1.72
C MET A 139 32.38 -29.74 -1.02
N VAL A 140 31.21 -30.27 -0.66
CA VAL A 140 31.05 -31.58 -0.02
C VAL A 140 31.37 -32.71 -1.01
N SER A 141 30.93 -32.59 -2.27
CA SER A 141 31.28 -33.53 -3.35
C SER A 141 32.80 -33.64 -3.56
N ASN A 142 33.50 -32.50 -3.57
CA ASN A 142 34.96 -32.47 -3.70
C ASN A 142 35.71 -33.02 -2.47
N TRP A 143 35.08 -33.01 -1.31
CA TRP A 143 35.65 -33.57 -0.09
C TRP A 143 35.54 -35.11 -0.06
N PHE A 144 34.40 -35.65 -0.49
CA PHE A 144 34.21 -37.11 -0.61
C PHE A 144 34.94 -37.73 -1.80
N SER A 145 35.25 -36.95 -2.85
CA SER A 145 36.08 -37.41 -3.97
C SER A 145 37.57 -37.59 -3.60
N ARG A 146 38.00 -37.12 -2.43
CA ARG A 146 39.42 -37.12 -1.99
C ARG A 146 39.72 -38.13 -0.88
N SER A 147 38.73 -38.91 -0.44
CA SER A 147 38.85 -40.04 0.48
C SER A 147 38.65 -41.36 -0.26
#